data_AF-A0A3B1A434-F1
#
_entry.id   AF-A0A3B1A434-F1
#
_cell.length_a   1.000
_cell.length_b   1.000
_cell.length_c   1.000
_cell.angle_alpha   90.00
_cell.angle_beta   90.00
_cell.angle_gamma   90.00
#
_symmetry.space_group_name_H-M   'P 1'
#
loop_
_entity.id
_entity.type
_entity.pdbx_description
1 polymer ?
#
loop_
_entity_poly.entity_id
_entity_poly.type
_entity_poly.pdbx_seq_one_letter_code
_entity_poly.pdbx_strand_id
1 'polypeptide(L)'
;MADWLSFIIFALLFYFMMRHGCGSHLIHGHHGKKGEQKHLDPVCGKKVDTEKGYGKMHEGNLYRFCSRECLDQFETEPDKYIKQST
;
A
#
# COMPACT_ATOMS: atom_id res chain seq x y z
N MET A 1 5.58 -46.22 -36.40
CA MET A 1 4.24 -45.58 -36.53
C MET A 1 3.77 -44.93 -35.22
N ALA A 2 4.04 -45.55 -34.06
CA ALA A 2 3.71 -44.99 -32.75
C ALA A 2 4.53 -43.73 -32.39
N ASP A 3 5.74 -43.58 -32.95
CA ASP A 3 6.63 -42.46 -32.64
C ASP A 3 6.09 -41.13 -33.15
N TRP A 4 5.58 -41.11 -34.39
CA TRP A 4 4.99 -39.91 -34.99
C TRP A 4 3.72 -39.48 -34.25
N LEU A 5 2.91 -40.47 -33.81
CA LEU A 5 1.75 -40.22 -32.97
C LEU A 5 2.16 -39.62 -31.62
N SER A 6 3.25 -40.12 -31.03
CA SER A 6 3.78 -39.62 -29.77
C SER A 6 4.27 -38.17 -29.89
N PHE A 7 4.99 -37.82 -30.96
CA PHE A 7 5.41 -36.44 -31.20
C PHE A 7 4.23 -35.48 -31.34
N ILE A 8 3.15 -35.90 -32.02
CA ILE A 8 1.93 -35.09 -32.16
C ILE A 8 1.23 -34.91 -30.79
N ILE A 9 1.11 -35.99 -30.00
CA ILE A 9 0.48 -35.94 -28.68
C ILE A 9 1.30 -35.04 -27.72
N PHE A 10 2.63 -35.18 -27.69
CA PHE A 10 3.50 -34.33 -26.87
C PHE A 10 3.43 -32.87 -27.30
N ALA A 11 3.40 -32.58 -28.60
CA ALA A 11 3.25 -31.22 -29.12
C ALA A 11 1.90 -30.61 -28.72
N LEU A 12 0.81 -31.38 -28.78
CA LEU A 12 -0.52 -30.93 -28.36
C LEU A 12 -0.60 -30.71 -26.85
N LEU A 13 -0.02 -31.61 -26.05
CA LEU A 13 0.03 -31.48 -24.59
C LEU A 13 0.84 -30.25 -24.16
N PHE A 14 2.01 -30.04 -24.79
CA PHE A 14 2.85 -28.87 -24.53
C PHE A 14 2.16 -27.56 -24.97
N TYR A 15 1.52 -27.57 -26.13
CA TYR A 15 0.74 -26.42 -26.62
C TYR A 15 -0.44 -26.10 -25.68
N PHE A 16 -1.16 -27.11 -25.21
CA PHE A 16 -2.24 -26.94 -24.25
C PHE A 16 -1.72 -26.42 -22.91
N MET A 17 -0.57 -26.93 -22.42
CA MET A 17 0.08 -26.45 -21.20
C MET A 17 0.55 -24.99 -21.31
N MET A 18 1.01 -24.54 -22.48
CA MET A 18 1.33 -23.13 -22.72
C MET A 18 0.09 -22.25 -22.84
N ARG A 19 -1.01 -22.75 -23.42
CA ARG A 19 -2.25 -22.01 -23.63
C ARG A 19 -3.13 -21.92 -22.38
N HIS A 20 -3.13 -22.95 -21.54
CA HIS A 20 -3.95 -23.11 -20.32
C HIS A 20 -3.13 -23.12 -19.02
N GLY A 21 -1.79 -23.12 -19.08
CA GLY A 21 -0.95 -22.88 -17.91
C GLY A 21 -1.31 -21.54 -17.28
N CYS A 22 -1.16 -21.42 -15.96
CA CYS A 22 -1.57 -20.31 -15.10
C CYS A 22 -0.92 -18.94 -15.45
N GLY A 23 -1.05 -18.48 -16.69
CA GLY A 23 -0.54 -17.22 -17.24
C GLY A 23 -1.61 -16.15 -17.41
N SER A 24 -2.84 -16.39 -16.91
CA SER A 24 -3.97 -15.48 -17.03
C SER A 24 -4.41 -14.83 -15.70
N HIS A 25 -3.66 -15.00 -14.61
CA HIS A 25 -4.02 -14.38 -13.32
C HIS A 25 -2.86 -13.73 -12.58
N LEU A 26 -2.17 -12.79 -13.23
CA LEU A 26 -1.22 -11.86 -12.59
C LEU A 26 -1.40 -10.38 -13.04
N ILE A 27 -2.44 -10.06 -13.82
CA ILE A 27 -2.73 -8.66 -14.25
C ILE A 27 -3.92 -8.05 -13.50
N HIS A 28 -4.64 -8.83 -12.68
CA HIS A 28 -5.38 -8.23 -11.57
C HIS A 28 -4.38 -7.92 -10.46
N GLY A 29 -3.51 -6.94 -10.74
CA GLY A 29 -3.05 -6.03 -9.72
C GLY A 29 -4.31 -5.44 -9.11
N HIS A 30 -4.85 -6.14 -8.11
CA HIS A 30 -5.56 -5.48 -7.03
C HIS A 30 -4.81 -4.18 -6.82
N HIS A 31 -5.52 -3.06 -6.93
CA HIS A 31 -5.16 -1.85 -6.21
C HIS A 31 -4.87 -2.33 -4.79
N GLY A 32 -3.62 -2.75 -4.56
CA GLY A 32 -3.04 -2.89 -3.27
C GLY A 32 -3.23 -1.50 -2.77
N LYS A 33 -4.23 -1.34 -1.91
CA LYS A 33 -4.39 -0.16 -1.08
C LYS A 33 -2.97 0.14 -0.69
N LYS A 34 -2.37 1.19 -1.28
CA LYS A 34 -1.19 1.81 -0.69
C LYS A 34 -1.61 1.89 0.75
N GLY A 35 -0.91 1.16 1.61
CA GLY A 35 -1.23 1.08 3.02
C GLY A 35 -1.43 2.52 3.42
N GLU A 36 -2.69 2.91 3.56
CA GLU A 36 -3.08 4.25 3.87
C GLU A 36 -2.70 4.24 5.34
N GLN A 37 -1.44 4.56 5.62
CA GLN A 37 -0.89 4.65 6.95
C GLN A 37 -1.52 5.91 7.52
N LYS A 38 -2.81 5.80 7.81
CA LYS A 38 -3.68 6.85 8.32
C LYS A 38 -3.07 7.25 9.64
N HIS A 39 -2.28 8.31 9.62
CA HIS A 39 -1.76 8.90 10.85
C HIS A 39 -2.92 9.62 11.52
N LEU A 40 -3.02 9.48 12.83
CA LEU A 40 -3.98 10.24 13.60
C LEU A 40 -3.36 11.60 13.89
N ASP A 41 -4.09 12.66 13.56
CA ASP A 41 -3.74 14.01 13.95
C ASP A 41 -3.87 14.12 15.48
N PRO A 42 -2.79 14.44 16.22
CA PRO A 42 -2.83 14.48 17.68
C PRO A 42 -3.62 15.69 18.21
N VAL A 43 -3.92 16.68 17.39
CA VAL A 43 -4.67 17.88 17.80
C VAL A 43 -6.17 17.66 17.70
N CYS A 44 -6.64 17.10 16.59
CA CYS A 44 -8.08 16.95 16.31
C CYS A 44 -8.57 15.48 16.25
N GLY A 45 -7.67 14.49 16.29
CA GLY A 45 -8.00 13.06 16.22
C GLY A 45 -8.45 12.58 14.83
N LYS A 46 -8.37 13.44 13.79
CA LYS A 46 -8.75 13.05 12.43
C LYS A 46 -7.69 12.16 11.80
N LYS A 47 -8.14 11.23 10.94
CA LYS A 47 -7.25 10.40 10.13
C LYS A 47 -6.70 11.23 8.98
N VAL A 48 -5.37 11.31 8.91
CA VAL A 48 -4.62 12.03 7.89
C VAL A 48 -3.93 11.04 6.97
N ASP A 49 -4.18 11.21 5.68
CA ASP A 49 -3.49 10.48 4.64
C ASP A 49 -1.99 10.77 4.67
N THR A 50 -1.19 9.70 4.72
CA THR A 50 0.28 9.75 4.64
C THR A 50 0.79 10.56 3.44
N GLU A 51 0.03 10.54 2.34
CA GLU A 51 0.38 11.16 1.06
C GLU A 51 -0.20 12.58 0.88
N LYS A 52 -1.14 13.04 1.74
CA LYS A 52 -1.91 14.28 1.54
C LYS A 52 -2.07 15.16 2.80
N GLY A 53 -1.11 15.12 3.72
CA GLY A 53 -1.15 15.92 4.96
C GLY A 53 0.09 16.79 5.19
N TYR A 54 -0.01 17.68 6.17
CA TYR A 54 1.15 18.42 6.69
C TYR A 54 1.93 17.53 7.65
N GLY A 55 3.23 17.38 7.46
CA GLY A 55 4.09 16.59 8.34
C GLY A 55 5.10 17.46 9.06
N LYS A 56 5.30 17.24 10.36
CA LYS A 56 6.38 17.87 11.11
C LYS A 56 7.13 16.85 11.95
N MET A 57 8.45 16.96 11.94
CA MET A 57 9.33 16.12 12.74
C MET A 57 9.54 16.80 14.10
N HIS A 58 9.25 16.08 15.18
CA HIS A 58 9.43 16.54 16.55
C HIS A 58 10.02 15.41 17.39
N GLU A 59 11.14 15.66 18.07
CA GLU A 59 11.87 14.67 18.88
C GLU A 59 12.16 13.34 18.15
N GLY A 60 12.41 13.41 16.83
CA GLY A 60 12.68 12.22 16.01
C GLY A 60 11.42 11.47 15.54
N ASN A 61 10.23 11.89 15.97
CA ASN A 61 8.95 11.34 15.53
C ASN A 61 8.32 12.22 14.44
N LEU A 62 7.79 11.59 13.39
CA LEU A 62 7.07 12.29 12.33
C LEU A 62 5.58 12.36 12.67
N TYR A 63 5.11 13.55 13.02
CA TYR A 63 3.69 13.83 13.24
C TYR A 63 3.03 14.31 11.97
N ARG A 64 1.76 13.94 11.76
CA ARG A 64 0.95 14.40 10.62
C ARG A 64 -0.30 15.11 11.09
N PHE A 65 -0.63 16.17 10.38
CA PHE A 65 -1.72 17.10 10.67
C PHE A 65 -2.65 17.23 9.47
N CYS A 66 -3.94 17.33 9.76
CA CYS A 66 -4.99 17.42 8.76
C CYS A 66 -5.05 18.80 8.09
N SER A 67 -4.56 19.84 8.78
CA SER A 67 -4.57 21.22 8.32
C SER A 67 -3.38 22.00 8.87
N ARG A 68 -3.11 23.19 8.30
CA ARG A 68 -2.10 24.12 8.83
C ARG A 68 -2.40 24.59 10.25
N GLU A 69 -3.68 24.75 10.59
CA GLU A 69 -4.08 25.17 11.94
C GLU A 69 -3.71 24.13 13.00
N CYS A 70 -3.88 22.84 12.70
CA CYS A 70 -3.45 21.77 13.60
C CYS A 70 -1.92 21.73 13.75
N LEU A 71 -1.19 22.00 12.66
CA LEU A 71 0.27 22.14 12.73
C LEU A 71 0.68 23.31 13.64
N ASP A 72 0.08 24.48 13.48
CA ASP A 72 0.41 25.70 14.24
C ASP A 72 0.08 25.54 15.74
N GLN A 73 -1.04 24.89 16.07
CA GLN A 73 -1.38 24.53 17.45
C GLN A 73 -0.36 23.57 18.05
N PHE A 74 0.07 22.55 17.30
CA PHE A 74 1.12 21.65 17.72
C PHE A 74 2.47 22.35 17.87
N GLU A 75 2.80 23.33 17.02
CA GLU A 75 4.01 24.13 17.16
C GLU A 75 3.99 25.04 18.40
N THR A 76 2.81 25.52 18.78
CA THR A 76 2.62 26.38 19.95
C THR A 76 2.69 25.60 21.27
N GLU A 77 2.09 24.42 21.35
CA GLU A 77 2.08 23.59 22.58
C GLU A 77 2.36 22.09 22.29
N PRO A 78 3.56 21.70 21.79
CA PRO A 78 3.83 20.32 21.35
C PRO A 78 3.72 19.28 22.49
N ASP A 79 4.24 19.59 23.68
CA ASP A 79 4.21 18.71 24.87
C ASP A 79 2.81 18.20 25.24
N LYS A 80 1.78 19.01 24.97
CA LYS A 80 0.39 18.70 25.32
C LYS A 80 -0.18 17.60 24.42
N TYR A 81 0.21 17.61 23.15
CA TYR A 81 -0.29 16.72 22.11
C TYR A 81 0.55 15.44 22.00
N ILE A 82 1.86 15.50 22.28
CA ILE A 82 2.77 14.33 22.25
C ILE A 82 2.39 13.29 23.31
N LYS A 83 1.94 13.72 24.50
CA LYS A 83 1.47 12.81 25.57
C LYS A 83 0.24 12.00 25.20
N GLN A 84 -0.55 12.43 24.22
CA GLN A 84 -1.80 11.78 23.82
C GLN A 84 -1.61 10.76 22.68
N SER A 85 -0.43 10.71 22.06
CA SER A 85 -0.16 9.86 20.89
C SER A 85 0.60 8.56 21.20
N THR A 86 0.74 8.18 22.48
CA THR A 86 1.29 6.88 22.92
C THR A 86 0.15 6.00 23.42
#